data_AF-A0A9X4RJL9-F1
#
_entry.id   AF-A0A9X4RJL9-F1
#
_cell.length_a   1.000
_cell.length_b   1.000
_cell.length_c   1.000
_cell.angle_alpha   90.00
_cell.angle_beta   90.00
_cell.angle_gamma   90.00
#
_symmetry.space_group_name_H-M   'P 1'
#
loop_
_entity.id
_entity.type
_entity.pdbx_description
1 polymer ?
#
loop_
_entity_poly.entity_id
_entity_poly.type
_entity_poly.pdbx_seq_one_letter_code
_entity_poly.pdbx_strand_id
1 'polypeptide(L)'
;MHFFYDAIACGFLAALTWMGLVWMSPDRPIDSGKAWVQGVSLVAIANILMWIVLAGFNLRLIPLWAFCFLGVNVAIAYLVFPLCEGIKIPRIWALAIHPIAIAVMSILLGGAVGIL
;
A
#
# COMPACT_ATOMS: atom_id res chain seq x y z
N MET A 1 4.49 20.50 9.54
CA MET A 1 3.30 19.80 10.08
C MET A 1 2.53 19.05 9.01
N HIS A 2 2.25 19.64 7.83
CA HIS A 2 1.59 18.96 6.70
C HIS A 2 2.18 17.58 6.33
N PHE A 3 3.51 17.50 6.20
CA PHE A 3 4.22 16.27 5.85
C PHE A 3 3.81 14.99 6.62
N PHE A 4 3.65 15.07 7.94
CA PHE A 4 3.27 13.92 8.75
C PHE A 4 1.81 13.53 8.52
N TYR A 5 0.92 14.52 8.33
CA TYR A 5 -0.47 14.26 8.00
C TYR A 5 -0.62 13.67 6.59
N ASP A 6 0.18 14.13 5.63
CA ASP A 6 0.20 13.58 4.26
C ASP A 6 0.66 12.12 4.25
N ALA A 7 1.67 11.79 5.08
CA ALA A 7 2.11 10.41 5.25
C ALA A 7 1.00 9.53 5.87
N ILE A 8 0.33 10.00 6.92
CA ILE A 8 -0.82 9.31 7.52
C ILE A 8 -1.95 9.13 6.50
N ALA A 9 -2.25 10.16 5.72
CA ALA A 9 -3.24 10.11 4.64
C ALA A 9 -2.85 9.06 3.58
N CYS A 10 -1.58 8.97 3.21
CA CYS A 10 -1.08 7.93 2.31
C CYS A 10 -1.30 6.53 2.89
N GLY A 11 -0.95 6.31 4.16
CA GLY A 11 -1.16 5.04 4.83
C GLY A 11 -2.63 4.64 4.87
N PHE A 12 -3.49 5.58 5.25
CA PHE A 12 -4.93 5.37 5.33
C PHE A 12 -5.52 5.08 3.96
N LEU A 13 -5.14 5.83 2.93
CA LEU A 13 -5.59 5.62 1.55
C LEU A 13 -5.13 4.27 1.01
N ALA A 14 -3.88 3.87 1.25
CA ALA A 14 -3.35 2.58 0.84
C ALA A 14 -4.10 1.43 1.52
N ALA A 15 -4.36 1.55 2.82
CA ALA A 15 -5.09 0.55 3.59
C ALA A 15 -6.54 0.41 3.12
N LEU A 16 -7.26 1.52 2.91
CA LEU A 16 -8.61 1.49 2.37
C LEU A 16 -8.65 0.90 0.97
N THR A 17 -7.69 1.27 0.12
CA THR A 17 -7.57 0.72 -1.24
C THR A 17 -7.35 -0.78 -1.20
N TRP A 18 -6.43 -1.25 -0.36
CA TRP A 18 -6.20 -2.67 -0.16
C TRP A 18 -7.45 -3.38 0.36
N MET A 19 -8.13 -2.83 1.36
CA MET A 19 -9.37 -3.43 1.89
C MET A 19 -10.43 -3.59 0.79
N GLY A 20 -10.67 -2.54 0.00
CA GLY A 20 -11.61 -2.59 -1.11
C GLY A 20 -11.25 -3.66 -2.13
N LEU A 21 -9.96 -3.80 -2.47
CA LEU A 21 -9.48 -4.81 -3.42
C LEU A 21 -9.55 -6.23 -2.86
N VAL A 22 -9.27 -6.43 -1.58
CA VAL A 22 -9.45 -7.72 -0.90
C VAL A 22 -10.91 -8.17 -0.99
N TRP A 23 -11.88 -7.26 -0.81
CA TRP A 23 -13.30 -7.54 -0.98
C TRP A 23 -13.70 -7.89 -2.42
N MET A 24 -13.03 -7.30 -3.42
CA MET A 24 -13.27 -7.59 -4.83
C MET A 24 -12.55 -8.85 -5.32
N SER A 25 -11.53 -9.30 -4.58
CA SER A 25 -10.72 -10.43 -4.98
C SER A 25 -11.48 -11.76 -4.85
N PRO A 26 -11.23 -12.71 -5.76
CA PRO A 26 -11.88 -14.02 -5.71
C PRO A 26 -11.44 -14.81 -4.48
N ASP A 27 -12.26 -15.78 -4.10
CA ASP A 27 -11.98 -16.81 -3.08
C ASP A 27 -11.76 -16.31 -1.64
N ARG A 28 -12.37 -15.19 -1.24
CA ARG A 28 -12.34 -14.64 0.14
C ARG A 28 -10.93 -14.77 0.76
N PRO A 29 -9.96 -13.96 0.32
CA PRO A 29 -8.55 -14.16 0.66
C PRO A 29 -8.23 -13.97 2.15
N ILE A 30 -9.20 -13.58 3.00
CA ILE A 30 -8.98 -13.35 4.42
C ILE A 30 -10.00 -14.12 5.26
N ASP A 31 -9.48 -15.03 6.08
CA ASP A 31 -10.26 -16.01 6.82
C ASP A 31 -10.57 -15.58 8.27
N SER A 32 -9.93 -14.51 8.76
CA SER A 32 -10.10 -14.06 10.16
C SER A 32 -9.99 -12.55 10.35
N GLY A 33 -10.63 -12.04 11.41
CA GLY A 33 -10.51 -10.63 11.80
C GLY A 33 -9.07 -10.23 12.17
N LYS A 34 -8.29 -11.16 12.74
CA LYS A 34 -6.86 -10.95 13.03
C LYS A 34 -6.07 -10.70 11.75
N ALA A 35 -6.30 -11.52 10.72
CA ALA A 35 -5.66 -11.39 9.41
C ALA A 35 -6.04 -10.08 8.71
N TRP A 36 -7.29 -9.63 8.85
CA TRP A 36 -7.72 -8.30 8.41
C TRP A 36 -6.88 -7.19 9.06
N VAL A 37 -6.82 -7.16 10.39
CA VAL A 37 -6.05 -6.13 11.12
C VAL A 37 -4.57 -6.18 10.71
N GLN A 38 -3.97 -7.37 10.63
CA GLN A 38 -2.57 -7.53 10.21
C GLN A 38 -2.34 -6.98 8.80
N GLY A 39 -3.18 -7.34 7.83
CA GLY A 39 -3.04 -6.87 6.45
C GLY A 39 -3.23 -5.36 6.31
N VAL A 40 -4.28 -4.82 6.92
CA VAL A 40 -4.56 -3.36 6.97
C VAL A 40 -3.38 -2.61 7.57
N SER A 41 -2.89 -3.06 8.73
CA SER A 41 -1.79 -2.40 9.44
C SER A 41 -0.47 -2.48 8.67
N LEU A 42 -0.14 -3.64 8.08
CA LEU A 42 1.07 -3.81 7.27
C LEU A 42 1.09 -2.87 6.06
N VAL A 43 -0.01 -2.81 5.32
CA VAL A 43 -0.14 -1.92 4.17
C VAL A 43 -0.08 -0.47 4.60
N ALA A 44 -0.82 -0.07 5.64
CA ALA A 44 -0.80 1.30 6.14
C ALA A 44 0.61 1.74 6.53
N ILE A 45 1.26 0.97 7.41
CA ILE A 45 2.57 1.32 7.97
C ILE A 45 3.63 1.40 6.87
N ALA A 46 3.66 0.41 5.97
CA ALA A 46 4.66 0.41 4.91
C ALA A 46 4.52 1.60 3.96
N ASN A 47 3.29 1.99 3.62
CA ASN A 47 3.05 3.14 2.75
C ASN A 47 3.33 4.47 3.47
N ILE A 48 3.06 4.58 4.78
CA ILE A 48 3.49 5.73 5.62
C ILE A 48 5.01 5.87 5.58
N LEU A 49 5.73 4.78 5.87
CA LEU A 49 7.19 4.78 5.89
C LEU A 49 7.76 5.13 4.52
N MET A 50 7.19 4.58 3.45
CA MET A 50 7.62 4.88 2.09
C MET A 50 7.44 6.36 1.76
N TRP A 51 6.29 6.94 2.10
CA TRP A 51 6.04 8.35 1.92
C TRP A 51 7.05 9.21 2.67
N ILE A 52 7.28 8.90 3.95
CA ILE A 52 8.23 9.63 4.80
C ILE A 52 9.63 9.60 4.20
N VAL A 53 10.06 8.43 3.70
CA VAL A 53 11.37 8.29 3.05
C VAL A 53 11.43 9.16 1.79
N LEU A 54 10.51 8.97 0.84
CA LEU A 54 10.55 9.64 -0.45
C LEU A 54 10.43 11.16 -0.35
N ALA A 55 9.46 11.64 0.42
CA ALA A 55 9.25 13.06 0.63
C ALA A 55 10.32 13.67 1.57
N GLY A 56 10.83 12.91 2.55
CA GLY A 56 11.89 13.35 3.44
C GLY A 56 13.23 13.58 2.73
N PHE A 57 13.54 12.76 1.72
CA PHE A 57 14.66 12.97 0.81
C PHE A 57 14.37 13.96 -0.34
N ASN A 58 13.19 14.58 -0.35
CA ASN A 58 12.75 15.52 -1.39
C ASN A 58 12.89 14.97 -2.82
N LEU A 59 12.65 13.67 -2.99
CA LEU A 59 12.74 13.00 -4.28
C LEU A 59 11.46 13.27 -5.06
N ARG A 60 11.44 14.14 -6.07
CA ARG A 60 10.18 14.56 -6.75
C ARG A 60 9.89 13.82 -8.06
N LEU A 61 10.61 12.75 -8.33
CA LEU A 61 10.47 12.03 -9.59
C LEU A 61 9.28 11.05 -9.51
N ILE A 62 8.20 11.37 -10.23
CA ILE A 62 6.99 10.52 -10.30
C ILE A 62 7.32 9.04 -10.61
N PRO A 63 8.18 8.71 -11.59
CA PRO A 63 8.50 7.31 -11.87
C PRO A 63 9.17 6.61 -10.68
N LEU A 64 10.03 7.32 -9.94
CA LEU A 64 10.70 6.76 -8.76
C LEU A 64 9.68 6.42 -7.67
N TRP A 65 8.73 7.31 -7.41
CA TRP A 65 7.63 7.05 -6.47
C TRP A 65 6.82 5.83 -6.87
N ALA A 66 6.44 5.75 -8.15
CA ALA A 66 5.72 4.61 -8.69
C ALA A 66 6.44 3.29 -8.42
N PHE A 67 7.73 3.21 -8.77
CA PHE A 67 8.52 2.01 -8.55
C PHE A 67 8.70 1.66 -7.07
N CYS A 68 8.90 2.65 -6.20
CA CYS A 68 9.04 2.43 -4.77
C CYS A 68 7.75 1.90 -4.13
N PHE A 69 6.61 2.52 -4.43
CA PHE A 69 5.31 2.06 -3.93
C PHE A 69 4.93 0.70 -4.51
N LEU A 70 5.15 0.46 -5.80
CA LEU A 70 4.96 -0.85 -6.42
C LEU A 70 5.82 -1.91 -5.75
N GLY A 71 7.12 -1.68 -5.65
CA GLY A 71 8.08 -2.63 -5.12
C GLY A 71 7.76 -3.03 -3.69
N VAL A 72 7.44 -2.07 -2.82
CA VAL A 72 7.09 -2.38 -1.42
C VAL A 72 5.75 -3.09 -1.30
N ASN A 73 4.71 -2.68 -2.02
CA ASN A 73 3.42 -3.37 -1.94
C ASN A 73 3.49 -4.78 -2.55
N VAL A 74 4.27 -4.99 -3.62
CA VAL A 74 4.57 -6.33 -4.15
C VAL A 74 5.31 -7.18 -3.11
N ALA A 75 6.36 -6.63 -2.48
CA ALA A 75 7.14 -7.34 -1.48
C ALA A 75 6.28 -7.76 -0.27
N ILE A 76 5.41 -6.87 0.21
CA ILE A 76 4.45 -7.19 1.28
C ILE A 76 3.52 -8.32 0.83
N ALA A 77 2.90 -8.16 -0.34
CA ALA A 77 1.89 -9.09 -0.79
C ALA A 77 2.45 -10.48 -1.11
N TYR A 78 3.69 -10.56 -1.61
CA TYR A 78 4.32 -11.81 -2.03
C TYR A 78 5.20 -12.46 -0.96
N LEU A 79 5.87 -11.69 -0.10
CA LEU A 79 6.82 -12.21 0.89
C LEU A 79 6.27 -12.17 2.31
N VAL A 80 5.48 -11.15 2.66
CA VAL A 80 5.03 -10.94 4.05
C VAL A 80 3.67 -11.58 4.30
N PHE A 81 2.68 -11.36 3.45
CA PHE A 81 1.33 -11.93 3.64
C PHE A 81 1.28 -13.46 3.72
N PRO A 82 2.09 -14.24 2.98
CA PRO A 82 2.12 -15.69 3.17
C PRO A 82 2.59 -16.13 4.57
N LEU A 83 3.26 -15.26 5.32
CA LEU A 83 3.67 -15.49 6.71
C LEU A 83 2.55 -15.15 7.71
N CYS A 84 1.48 -14.49 7.26
CA CYS A 84 0.33 -14.15 8.09
C CYS A 84 -0.74 -15.25 7.99
N GLU A 85 -1.04 -15.91 9.11
CA GLU A 85 -2.11 -16.91 9.16
C GLU A 85 -3.45 -16.30 8.76
N GLY A 86 -4.09 -16.92 7.76
CA GLY A 86 -5.42 -16.51 7.28
C GLY A 86 -5.41 -15.40 6.22
N ILE A 87 -4.26 -15.07 5.61
CA ILE A 87 -4.17 -14.26 4.39
C ILE A 87 -3.71 -15.13 3.20
N LYS A 88 -4.57 -15.28 2.20
CA LYS A 88 -4.30 -16.03 0.97
C LYS A 88 -4.78 -15.24 -0.25
N ILE A 89 -3.97 -14.27 -0.66
CA ILE A 89 -4.28 -13.46 -1.84
C ILE A 89 -3.83 -14.21 -3.11
N PRO A 90 -4.69 -14.29 -4.16
CA PRO A 90 -4.29 -14.85 -5.45
C PRO A 90 -3.07 -14.14 -6.03
N ARG A 91 -2.16 -14.87 -6.68
CA ARG A 91 -0.88 -14.31 -7.17
C ARG A 91 -1.02 -13.08 -8.06
N ILE A 92 -1.96 -13.09 -9.00
CA ILE A 92 -2.20 -11.93 -9.90
C ILE A 92 -2.64 -10.69 -9.10
N TRP A 93 -3.46 -10.91 -8.08
CA TRP A 93 -3.91 -9.84 -7.21
C TRP A 93 -2.77 -9.30 -6.33
N ALA A 94 -1.92 -10.18 -5.81
CA ALA A 94 -0.78 -9.82 -4.98
C ALA A 94 0.33 -9.09 -5.78
N LEU A 95 0.58 -9.50 -7.02
CA LEU A 95 1.71 -8.99 -7.82
C LEU A 95 1.37 -7.79 -8.69
N ALA A 96 0.13 -7.68 -9.15
CA ALA A 96 -0.27 -6.63 -10.08
C ALA A 96 -1.38 -5.75 -9.50
N ILE A 97 -2.53 -6.32 -9.17
CA ILE A 97 -3.74 -5.51 -8.92
C ILE A 97 -3.58 -4.64 -7.66
N HIS A 98 -3.26 -5.24 -6.51
CA HIS A 98 -3.11 -4.47 -5.27
C HIS A 98 -1.96 -3.46 -5.36
N PRO A 99 -0.74 -3.83 -5.76
CA PRO A 99 0.37 -2.89 -5.79
C PRO A 99 0.16 -1.74 -6.77
N ILE A 100 -0.37 -2.01 -7.97
CA ILE A 100 -0.62 -0.96 -8.98
C ILE A 100 -1.66 0.02 -8.47
N ALA A 101 -2.80 -0.46 -7.96
CA ALA A 101 -3.86 0.41 -7.47
C ALA A 101 -3.38 1.30 -6.31
N ILE A 102 -2.66 0.71 -5.35
CA ILE A 102 -2.11 1.46 -4.21
C ILE A 102 -1.09 2.50 -4.71
N ALA A 103 -0.16 2.13 -5.59
CA ALA A 103 0.84 3.05 -6.11
C ALA A 103 0.22 4.22 -6.88
N VAL A 104 -0.79 3.96 -7.71
CA VAL A 104 -1.53 5.02 -8.43
C VAL A 104 -2.19 5.98 -7.44
N MET A 105 -2.88 5.47 -6.42
CA MET A 105 -3.53 6.31 -5.41
C MET A 105 -2.52 7.15 -4.62
N SER A 106 -1.37 6.58 -4.26
CA SER A 106 -0.29 7.30 -3.58
C SER A 106 0.32 8.39 -4.45
N ILE A 107 0.53 8.15 -5.75
CA ILE A 107 1.03 9.19 -6.68
C ILE A 107 0.02 10.33 -6.84
N LEU A 108 -1.26 10.00 -7.00
CA LEU A 108 -2.33 10.99 -7.12
C LEU A 108 -2.41 11.87 -5.86
N LEU A 109 -2.26 11.26 -4.68
CA LEU A 109 -2.15 12.01 -3.43
C LEU A 109 -0.92 12.94 -3.45
N GLY A 110 0.24 12.45 -3.89
CA GLY A 110 1.49 13.23 -3.98
C GLY A 110 1.37 14.47 -4.86
N GLY A 111 0.70 14.33 -6.01
CA GLY A 111 0.38 15.47 -6.88
C GLY A 111 -0.65 16.42 -6.26
N ALA A 112 -1.68 15.88 -5.60
CA ALA A 112 -2.72 16.69 -4.96
C ALA A 112 -2.19 17.56 -3.80
N VAL A 113 -1.17 17.08 -3.08
CA VAL A 113 -0.52 17.85 -2.00
C VAL A 113 0.69 18.67 -2.46
N GLY A 114 1.00 18.67 -3.77
CA GLY A 114 2.07 19.49 -4.37
C GLY A 114 3.50 19.04 -4.04
N ILE A 115 3.68 17.77 -3.66
CA ILE A 115 5.00 17.18 -3.36
C ILE A 115 5.63 16.54 -4.62
N LEU A 116 4.78 16.15 -5.60
CA LEU A 116 5.15 15.61 -6.90
C LEU A 116 4.87 16.59 -8.04
#